data_AF-A0A2G6ISR2-F1
#
_entry.id   AF-A0A2G6ISR2-F1
#
_cell.length_a   1.000
_cell.length_b   1.000
_cell.length_c   1.000
_cell.angle_alpha   90.00
_cell.angle_beta   90.00
_cell.angle_gamma   90.00
#
_symmetry.space_group_name_H-M   'P 1'
#
loop_
_entity.id
_entity.type
_entity.pdbx_description
1 polymer ?
#
loop_
_entity_poly.entity_id
_entity_poly.type
_entity_poly.pdbx_seq_one_letter_code
_entity_poly.pdbx_strand_id
1 'polypeptide(L)'
;MQEWLNLHGVGLVVDGDFGPITERQVKKFQTLKNIGQSGQVDQITFEKMTEPMNAVLSPGAQAGESFADCVVRIAKLHLQIHPMEIGGQNRGPWVRMYMNGNQGINWPWCAGFVTFLMKQASELLGDAMPIKGSFSCDSLAAQAKASGRFVKESNAIAAGLPDGSLFLVRRTSTDWTHVGMVLGATSGFFETIEGNTNDEGSHEGYEVCKRVRGYARKDFILL
;
A
#
# COMPACT_ATOMS: atom_id res chain seq x y z
N MET A 1 -2.49 -19.91 3.58
CA MET A 1 -3.64 -20.04 4.52
C MET A 1 -3.31 -19.53 5.91
N GLN A 2 -2.27 -20.02 6.57
CA GLN A 2 -1.87 -19.54 7.91
C GLN A 2 -1.61 -18.01 7.93
N GLU A 3 -1.08 -17.46 6.84
CA GLU A 3 -0.94 -16.00 6.68
C GLU A 3 -2.29 -15.26 6.77
N TRP A 4 -3.37 -15.83 6.23
CA TRP A 4 -4.70 -15.24 6.31
C TRP A 4 -5.24 -15.26 7.73
N LEU A 5 -5.02 -16.34 8.48
CA LEU A 5 -5.38 -16.36 9.90
C LEU A 5 -4.68 -15.24 10.68
N ASN A 6 -3.38 -15.05 10.45
CA ASN A 6 -2.62 -13.96 11.07
C ASN A 6 -3.16 -12.57 10.68
N LEU A 7 -3.58 -12.35 9.43
CA LEU A 7 -4.22 -11.09 9.02
C LEU A 7 -5.50 -10.78 9.80
N HIS A 8 -6.21 -11.80 10.27
CA HIS A 8 -7.41 -11.62 11.11
C HIS A 8 -7.09 -11.66 12.62
N GLY A 9 -5.82 -11.47 13.01
CA GLY A 9 -5.39 -11.50 14.41
C GLY A 9 -5.41 -12.90 15.05
N VAL A 10 -5.55 -13.95 14.24
CA VAL A 10 -5.55 -15.34 14.69
C VAL A 10 -4.13 -15.89 14.55
N GLY A 11 -3.30 -15.57 15.55
CA GLY A 11 -1.86 -15.81 15.55
C GLY A 11 -1.43 -17.29 15.51
N LEU A 12 -0.56 -17.61 14.55
CA LEU A 12 0.25 -18.83 14.49
C LEU A 12 1.52 -18.65 13.64
N VAL A 13 2.47 -19.56 13.84
CA VAL A 13 3.65 -19.66 12.98
C VAL A 13 3.22 -20.08 11.58
N VAL A 14 3.79 -19.44 10.56
CA VAL A 14 3.58 -19.81 9.15
C VAL A 14 4.68 -20.80 8.77
N ASP A 15 4.40 -22.09 8.93
CA ASP A 15 5.30 -23.20 8.59
C ASP A 15 4.91 -23.94 7.31
N GLY A 16 3.71 -23.67 6.78
CA GLY A 16 3.16 -24.33 5.59
C GLY A 16 2.40 -25.63 5.88
N ASP A 17 2.40 -26.10 7.12
CA ASP A 17 1.84 -27.38 7.52
C ASP A 17 0.44 -27.25 8.14
N PHE A 18 -0.52 -27.98 7.59
CA PHE A 18 -1.85 -28.08 8.17
C PHE A 18 -1.88 -29.17 9.25
N GLY A 19 -1.43 -28.81 10.45
CA GLY A 19 -1.50 -29.67 11.64
C GLY A 19 -2.62 -29.30 12.62
N PRO A 20 -2.69 -29.97 13.78
CA PRO A 20 -3.71 -29.73 14.81
C PRO A 20 -3.75 -28.28 15.32
N ILE A 21 -2.61 -27.59 15.35
CA ILE A 21 -2.53 -26.16 15.73
C ILE A 21 -3.25 -25.31 14.70
N THR A 22 -2.95 -25.54 13.41
CA THR A 22 -3.58 -24.85 12.29
C THR A 22 -5.09 -25.08 12.29
N GLU A 23 -5.55 -26.34 12.43
CA GLU A 23 -6.98 -26.67 12.53
C GLU A 23 -7.68 -25.93 13.68
N ARG A 24 -7.06 -25.91 14.87
CA ARG A 24 -7.57 -25.16 16.03
C ARG A 24 -7.72 -23.67 15.73
N GLN A 25 -6.74 -23.06 15.03
CA GLN A 25 -6.82 -21.65 14.65
C GLN A 25 -7.89 -21.40 13.58
N VAL A 26 -8.09 -22.33 12.63
CA VAL A 26 -9.22 -22.25 11.68
C VAL A 26 -10.55 -22.24 12.44
N LYS A 27 -10.76 -23.12 13.43
CA LYS A 27 -11.97 -23.12 14.27
C LYS A 27 -12.14 -21.80 15.03
N LYS A 28 -11.05 -21.25 15.59
CA LYS A 28 -11.07 -19.94 16.26
C LYS A 28 -11.48 -18.83 15.28
N PHE A 29 -10.91 -18.81 14.08
CA PHE A 29 -11.29 -17.86 13.03
C PHE A 29 -12.76 -17.99 12.63
N GLN A 30 -13.24 -19.21 12.38
CA GLN A 30 -14.64 -19.48 12.05
C GLN A 30 -15.59 -18.98 13.13
N THR A 31 -15.22 -19.17 14.40
CA THR A 31 -15.96 -18.61 15.55
C THR A 31 -15.98 -17.08 15.51
N LEU A 32 -14.82 -16.43 15.31
CA LEU A 32 -14.72 -14.97 15.22
C LEU A 32 -15.55 -14.38 14.07
N LYS A 33 -15.71 -15.13 12.98
CA LYS A 33 -16.51 -14.73 11.81
C LYS A 33 -17.97 -15.18 11.88
N ASN A 34 -18.39 -15.81 12.98
CA ASN A 34 -19.75 -16.33 13.17
C ASN A 34 -20.19 -17.31 12.05
N ILE A 35 -19.29 -18.20 11.62
CA ILE A 35 -19.55 -19.27 10.63
C ILE A 35 -19.33 -20.66 11.26
N GLY A 36 -19.73 -21.71 10.54
CA GLY A 36 -19.61 -23.09 11.01
C GLY A 36 -18.16 -23.47 11.33
N GLN A 37 -17.94 -24.11 12.49
CA GLN A 37 -16.61 -24.43 13.03
C GLN A 37 -16.09 -25.79 12.54
N SER A 38 -16.06 -26.00 11.23
CA SER A 38 -15.61 -27.26 10.63
C SER A 38 -14.13 -27.57 10.90
N GLY A 39 -13.32 -26.54 11.18
CA GLY A 39 -11.86 -26.64 11.20
C GLY A 39 -11.22 -26.83 9.83
N GLN A 40 -12.03 -26.83 8.76
CA GLN A 40 -11.59 -26.92 7.39
C GLN A 40 -11.73 -25.56 6.71
N VAL A 41 -10.87 -25.30 5.72
CA VAL A 41 -10.93 -24.06 4.94
C VAL A 41 -11.78 -24.31 3.71
N ASP A 42 -13.09 -24.36 3.93
CA ASP A 42 -14.10 -24.42 2.88
C ASP A 42 -14.28 -23.06 2.18
N GLN A 43 -15.15 -23.02 1.17
CA GLN A 43 -15.40 -21.81 0.38
C GLN A 43 -15.84 -20.62 1.27
N ILE A 44 -16.78 -20.83 2.19
CA ILE A 44 -17.28 -19.76 3.09
C ILE A 44 -16.14 -19.24 3.97
N THR A 45 -15.32 -20.14 4.51
CA THR A 45 -14.15 -19.77 5.33
C THR A 45 -13.13 -18.98 4.51
N PHE A 46 -12.85 -19.40 3.28
CA PHE A 46 -11.91 -18.72 2.38
C PHE A 46 -12.40 -17.34 1.94
N GLU A 47 -13.69 -17.21 1.63
CA GLU A 47 -14.33 -15.91 1.33
C GLU A 47 -14.16 -14.94 2.51
N LYS A 48 -14.38 -15.40 3.75
CA LYS A 48 -14.16 -14.58 4.95
C LYS A 48 -12.69 -14.26 5.21
N MET A 49 -11.78 -15.16 4.86
CA MET A 49 -10.34 -14.90 4.96
C MET A 49 -9.90 -13.78 4.01
N THR A 50 -10.44 -13.77 2.79
CA THR A 50 -10.05 -12.84 1.72
C THR A 50 -10.86 -11.54 1.69
N GLU A 51 -11.94 -11.45 2.46
CA GLU A 51 -12.85 -10.29 2.58
C GLU A 51 -12.13 -8.93 2.68
N PRO A 52 -11.06 -8.72 3.49
CA PRO A 52 -10.37 -7.43 3.55
C PRO A 52 -9.74 -6.99 2.23
N MET A 53 -9.22 -7.93 1.43
CA MET A 53 -8.68 -7.63 0.09
C MET A 53 -9.79 -7.34 -0.91
N ASN A 54 -10.82 -8.16 -0.91
CA ASN A 54 -11.95 -7.98 -1.82
C ASN A 54 -12.63 -6.61 -1.60
N ALA A 55 -12.67 -6.13 -0.35
CA ALA A 55 -13.24 -4.82 -0.01
C ALA A 55 -12.55 -3.62 -0.69
N VAL A 56 -11.26 -3.74 -1.03
CA VAL A 56 -10.49 -2.64 -1.65
C VAL A 56 -10.19 -2.84 -3.13
N LEU A 57 -10.49 -4.03 -3.68
CA LEU A 57 -10.29 -4.33 -5.10
C LEU A 57 -11.41 -3.81 -6.01
N SER A 58 -12.56 -3.46 -5.46
CA SER A 58 -13.69 -2.94 -6.24
C SER A 58 -14.29 -1.67 -5.62
N PRO A 59 -13.48 -0.61 -5.41
CA PRO A 59 -14.01 0.62 -4.87
C PRO A 59 -14.75 1.34 -6.01
N GLY A 60 -16.09 1.30 -6.00
CA GLY A 60 -16.92 1.84 -7.08
C GLY A 60 -16.48 3.24 -7.55
N ALA A 61 -16.64 3.50 -8.85
CA ALA A 61 -16.27 4.78 -9.46
C ALA A 61 -17.16 5.93 -8.95
N GLN A 62 -16.59 7.13 -8.86
CA GLN A 62 -17.29 8.35 -8.51
C GLN A 62 -17.31 9.30 -9.70
N ALA A 63 -18.51 9.79 -10.06
CA ALA A 63 -18.68 10.65 -11.23
C ALA A 63 -17.98 12.00 -11.04
N GLY A 64 -17.17 12.39 -12.03
CA GLY A 64 -16.46 13.69 -12.04
C GLY A 64 -15.23 13.77 -11.12
N GLU A 65 -14.80 12.65 -10.54
CA GLU A 65 -13.60 12.58 -9.69
C GLU A 65 -12.32 12.72 -10.55
N SER A 66 -11.35 13.51 -10.08
CA SER A 66 -10.06 13.61 -10.74
C SER A 66 -9.21 12.35 -10.49
N PHE A 67 -8.20 12.10 -11.32
CA PHE A 67 -7.27 10.98 -11.11
C PHE A 67 -6.60 11.05 -9.73
N ALA A 68 -6.13 12.23 -9.31
CA ALA A 68 -5.49 12.44 -8.02
C ALA A 68 -6.46 12.17 -6.85
N ASP A 69 -7.69 12.67 -6.93
CA ASP A 69 -8.72 12.44 -5.89
C ASP A 69 -9.07 10.95 -5.77
N CYS A 70 -9.17 10.26 -6.91
CA CYS A 70 -9.44 8.82 -6.96
C CYS A 70 -8.31 8.03 -6.28
N VAL A 71 -7.04 8.33 -6.60
CA VAL A 71 -5.89 7.71 -5.95
C VAL A 71 -5.90 7.97 -4.43
N VAL A 72 -6.21 9.20 -4.00
CA VAL A 72 -6.33 9.56 -2.57
C VAL A 72 -7.43 8.76 -1.88
N ARG A 73 -8.60 8.65 -2.50
CA ARG A 73 -9.74 7.88 -1.98
C ARG A 73 -9.39 6.40 -1.84
N ILE A 74 -8.80 5.80 -2.87
CA ILE A 74 -8.37 4.39 -2.85
C ILE A 74 -7.34 4.18 -1.75
N ALA A 75 -6.34 5.04 -1.61
CA ALA A 75 -5.35 4.91 -0.55
C ALA A 75 -5.96 4.97 0.86
N LYS A 76 -6.98 5.81 1.08
CA LYS A 76 -7.74 5.87 2.33
C LYS A 76 -8.50 4.56 2.60
N LEU A 77 -9.07 3.93 1.56
CA LEU A 77 -9.70 2.61 1.69
C LEU A 77 -8.69 1.54 2.06
N HIS A 78 -7.52 1.54 1.41
CA HIS A 78 -6.43 0.64 1.78
C HIS A 78 -5.98 0.88 3.23
N LEU A 79 -5.79 2.12 3.67
CA LEU A 79 -5.43 2.43 5.05
C LEU A 79 -6.44 1.85 6.07
N GLN A 80 -7.74 1.92 5.78
CA GLN A 80 -8.78 1.43 6.69
C GLN A 80 -8.74 -0.09 6.94
N ILE A 81 -8.30 -0.87 5.95
CA ILE A 81 -8.22 -2.33 6.07
C ILE A 81 -6.85 -2.84 6.56
N HIS A 82 -5.96 -1.91 6.92
CA HIS A 82 -4.65 -2.15 7.54
C HIS A 82 -3.79 -3.25 6.89
N PRO A 83 -3.34 -3.07 5.63
CA PRO A 83 -2.41 -3.95 4.95
C PRO A 83 -1.11 -4.05 5.74
N MET A 84 -0.70 -5.27 6.05
CA MET A 84 0.52 -5.56 6.78
C MET A 84 1.28 -6.76 6.22
N GLU A 85 2.58 -6.80 6.51
CA GLU A 85 3.45 -7.92 6.25
C GLU A 85 3.12 -9.09 7.18
N ILE A 86 3.13 -10.29 6.61
CA ILE A 86 2.86 -11.52 7.36
C ILE A 86 3.85 -12.59 6.90
N GLY A 87 4.43 -13.29 7.88
CA GLY A 87 5.39 -14.37 7.62
C GLY A 87 6.79 -13.87 7.28
N GLY A 88 7.14 -12.65 7.67
CA GLY A 88 8.49 -12.08 7.57
C GLY A 88 8.56 -10.77 6.79
N GLN A 89 9.74 -10.16 6.82
CA GLN A 89 10.04 -8.87 6.18
C GLN A 89 9.73 -8.90 4.67
N ASN A 90 8.97 -7.93 4.20
CA ASN A 90 8.49 -7.79 2.82
C ASN A 90 7.71 -9.03 2.33
N ARG A 91 6.97 -9.73 3.19
CA ARG A 91 6.20 -10.93 2.82
C ARG A 91 4.73 -10.82 3.14
N GLY A 92 4.00 -11.76 2.57
CA GLY A 92 2.61 -11.99 2.91
C GLY A 92 1.64 -11.55 1.81
N PRO A 93 0.34 -11.76 2.04
CA PRO A 93 -0.66 -11.60 1.01
C PRO A 93 -0.70 -10.19 0.41
N TRP A 94 -0.63 -9.14 1.24
CA TRP A 94 -0.67 -7.74 0.78
C TRP A 94 0.55 -7.36 -0.05
N VAL A 95 1.75 -7.77 0.38
CA VAL A 95 2.96 -7.51 -0.38
C VAL A 95 2.86 -8.15 -1.76
N ARG A 96 2.43 -9.41 -1.84
CA ARG A 96 2.25 -10.07 -3.14
C ARG A 96 1.22 -9.37 -4.03
N MET A 97 0.15 -8.83 -3.46
CA MET A 97 -0.82 -8.03 -4.22
C MET A 97 -0.16 -6.77 -4.83
N TYR A 98 0.52 -5.97 -4.00
CA TYR A 98 1.14 -4.72 -4.47
C TYR A 98 2.36 -4.94 -5.38
N MET A 99 3.05 -6.07 -5.21
CA MET A 99 4.31 -6.39 -5.90
C MET A 99 4.13 -7.40 -7.04
N ASN A 100 2.90 -7.60 -7.53
CA ASN A 100 2.58 -8.50 -8.64
C ASN A 100 3.14 -9.92 -8.43
N GLY A 101 2.84 -10.50 -7.28
CA GLY A 101 3.25 -11.85 -6.87
C GLY A 101 4.61 -11.94 -6.18
N ASN A 102 5.44 -10.90 -6.27
CA ASN A 102 6.76 -10.90 -5.63
C ASN A 102 6.69 -10.63 -4.13
N GLN A 103 7.69 -11.12 -3.38
CA GLN A 103 7.84 -10.91 -1.94
C GLN A 103 9.24 -11.33 -1.46
N GLY A 104 9.59 -10.96 -0.24
CA GLY A 104 10.86 -11.24 0.44
C GLY A 104 11.73 -10.00 0.56
N ILE A 105 12.82 -10.08 1.32
CA ILE A 105 13.67 -8.95 1.71
C ILE A 105 14.09 -8.03 0.54
N ASN A 106 14.24 -8.58 -0.67
CA ASN A 106 14.61 -7.84 -1.88
C ASN A 106 13.45 -7.06 -2.54
N TRP A 107 12.25 -7.10 -1.95
CA TRP A 107 11.02 -6.54 -2.50
C TRP A 107 10.38 -5.53 -1.53
N PRO A 108 11.08 -4.43 -1.19
CA PRO A 108 10.42 -3.32 -0.50
C PRO A 108 9.25 -2.81 -1.34
N TRP A 109 8.11 -2.61 -0.70
CA TRP A 109 6.82 -2.55 -1.41
C TRP A 109 6.17 -1.17 -1.42
N CYS A 110 6.86 -0.12 -0.97
CA CYS A 110 6.38 1.26 -1.02
C CYS A 110 6.06 1.72 -2.45
N ALA A 111 6.95 1.46 -3.41
CA ALA A 111 6.77 1.81 -4.81
C ALA A 111 5.70 0.95 -5.51
N GLY A 112 5.62 -0.34 -5.15
CA GLY A 112 4.53 -1.21 -5.61
C GLY A 112 3.18 -0.77 -5.09
N PHE A 113 3.09 -0.34 -3.84
CA PHE A 113 1.85 0.18 -3.25
C PHE A 113 1.33 1.40 -4.02
N VAL A 114 2.13 2.47 -4.18
CA VAL A 114 1.67 3.66 -4.93
C VAL A 114 1.39 3.35 -6.40
N THR A 115 2.15 2.44 -7.01
CA THR A 115 1.89 1.97 -8.39
C THR A 115 0.57 1.23 -8.48
N PHE A 116 0.23 0.40 -7.50
CA PHE A 116 -1.02 -0.33 -7.44
C PHE A 116 -2.21 0.62 -7.30
N LEU A 117 -2.11 1.63 -6.44
CA LEU A 117 -3.15 2.65 -6.29
C LEU A 117 -3.42 3.41 -7.60
N MET A 118 -2.36 3.81 -8.32
CA MET A 118 -2.50 4.46 -9.63
C MET A 118 -3.14 3.55 -10.66
N LYS A 119 -2.82 2.24 -10.66
CA LYS A 119 -3.45 1.27 -11.57
C LYS A 119 -4.93 1.11 -11.29
N GLN A 120 -5.32 0.98 -10.02
CA GLN A 120 -6.73 0.91 -9.65
C GLN A 120 -7.49 2.18 -10.06
N ALA A 121 -6.92 3.37 -9.84
CA ALA A 121 -7.54 4.62 -10.29
C ALA A 121 -7.70 4.66 -11.82
N SER A 122 -6.68 4.23 -12.56
CA SER A 122 -6.70 4.12 -14.02
C SER A 122 -7.81 3.18 -14.50
N GLU A 123 -7.94 2.00 -13.89
CA GLU A 123 -8.97 1.02 -14.24
C GLU A 123 -10.39 1.52 -13.92
N LEU A 124 -10.57 2.25 -12.81
CA LEU A 124 -11.87 2.77 -12.39
C LEU A 124 -12.35 3.96 -13.23
N LEU A 125 -11.42 4.84 -13.61
CA LEU A 125 -11.75 6.05 -14.37
C LEU A 125 -11.68 5.83 -15.88
N GLY A 126 -10.97 4.78 -16.34
CA GLY A 126 -10.68 4.57 -17.76
C GLY A 126 -9.58 5.51 -18.31
N ASP A 127 -8.93 6.28 -17.43
CA ASP A 127 -7.86 7.21 -17.77
C ASP A 127 -6.49 6.52 -17.77
N ALA A 128 -5.56 7.03 -18.59
CA ALA A 128 -4.17 6.58 -18.54
C ALA A 128 -3.48 7.07 -17.26
N MET A 129 -2.64 6.22 -16.65
CA MET A 129 -1.82 6.65 -15.52
C MET A 129 -0.87 7.82 -15.92
N PRO A 130 -0.69 8.84 -15.05
CA PRO A 130 0.22 9.98 -15.29
C PRO A 130 1.69 9.59 -15.51
N ILE A 131 2.09 8.45 -14.95
CA ILE A 131 3.36 7.75 -15.17
C ILE A 131 3.09 6.23 -15.23
N LYS A 132 4.01 5.46 -15.83
CA LYS A 132 3.80 4.00 -16.04
C LYS A 132 3.81 3.17 -14.74
N GLY A 133 4.32 3.71 -13.64
CA GLY A 133 4.54 2.99 -12.40
C GLY A 133 5.81 2.13 -12.42
N SER A 134 6.23 1.65 -11.25
CA SER A 134 7.40 0.79 -11.05
C SER A 134 7.48 0.31 -9.60
N PHE A 135 8.25 -0.75 -9.34
CA PHE A 135 8.65 -1.17 -8.01
C PHE A 135 9.92 -0.44 -7.50
N SER A 136 10.47 0.48 -8.29
CA SER A 136 11.66 1.28 -7.94
C SER A 136 11.31 2.77 -7.85
N CYS A 137 11.65 3.39 -6.72
CA CYS A 137 11.50 4.83 -6.51
C CYS A 137 12.28 5.66 -7.55
N ASP A 138 13.48 5.21 -7.93
CA ASP A 138 14.30 5.86 -8.97
C ASP A 138 13.62 5.81 -10.33
N SER A 139 13.01 4.67 -10.66
CA SER A 139 12.25 4.54 -11.91
C SER A 139 11.03 5.46 -11.92
N LEU A 140 10.31 5.60 -10.80
CA LEU A 140 9.20 6.54 -10.68
C LEU A 140 9.69 7.99 -10.87
N ALA A 141 10.79 8.36 -10.21
CA ALA A 141 11.40 9.68 -10.36
C ALA A 141 11.84 9.96 -11.81
N ALA A 142 12.46 8.98 -12.48
CA ALA A 142 12.87 9.10 -13.88
C ALA A 142 11.67 9.28 -14.82
N GLN A 143 10.60 8.51 -14.62
CA GLN A 143 9.36 8.65 -15.38
C GLN A 143 8.73 10.03 -15.18
N ALA A 144 8.67 10.51 -13.93
CA ALA A 144 8.13 11.83 -13.60
C ALA A 144 8.96 12.96 -14.25
N LYS A 145 10.29 12.82 -14.29
CA LYS A 145 11.15 13.79 -15.00
C LYS A 145 10.88 13.79 -16.49
N ALA A 146 10.76 12.61 -17.10
CA ALA A 146 10.48 12.47 -18.53
C ALA A 146 9.11 13.02 -18.93
N SER A 147 8.12 12.98 -18.02
CA SER A 147 6.77 13.51 -18.25
C SER A 147 6.58 14.95 -17.76
N GLY A 148 7.63 15.62 -17.24
CA GLY A 148 7.53 16.99 -16.73
C GLY A 148 6.76 17.14 -15.41
N ARG A 149 6.57 16.05 -14.67
CA ARG A 149 5.78 15.96 -13.42
C ARG A 149 6.62 15.98 -12.15
N PHE A 150 7.95 15.93 -12.28
CA PHE A 150 8.87 15.93 -11.15
C PHE A 150 9.01 17.33 -10.56
N VAL A 151 8.74 17.46 -9.25
CA VAL A 151 8.82 18.71 -8.51
C VAL A 151 9.89 18.59 -7.43
N LYS A 152 10.84 19.53 -7.42
CA LYS A 152 11.86 19.60 -6.38
C LYS A 152 11.31 20.14 -5.07
N GLU A 153 11.93 19.75 -3.96
CA GLU A 153 11.69 20.26 -2.60
C GLU A 153 11.35 21.77 -2.54
N SER A 154 12.24 22.60 -3.08
CA SER A 154 12.11 24.07 -3.04
C SER A 154 10.86 24.59 -3.74
N ASN A 155 10.45 23.93 -4.83
CA ASN A 155 9.32 24.36 -5.63
C ASN A 155 8.00 23.96 -4.96
N ALA A 156 7.96 22.79 -4.31
CA ALA A 156 6.79 22.34 -3.57
C ALA A 156 6.46 23.26 -2.39
N ILE A 157 7.47 23.78 -1.68
CA ILE A 157 7.28 24.74 -0.59
C ILE A 157 6.74 26.07 -1.13
N ALA A 158 7.26 26.55 -2.27
CA ALA A 158 6.91 27.86 -2.81
C ALA A 158 5.53 27.88 -3.51
N ALA A 159 5.20 26.84 -4.27
CA ALA A 159 3.98 26.79 -5.09
C ALA A 159 2.80 26.07 -4.40
N GLY A 160 3.06 25.40 -3.27
CA GLY A 160 2.13 24.43 -2.70
C GLY A 160 2.21 23.09 -3.42
N LEU A 161 1.70 22.06 -2.76
CA LEU A 161 1.74 20.67 -3.23
C LEU A 161 0.30 20.14 -3.24
N PRO A 162 -0.25 19.74 -4.41
CA PRO A 162 -1.61 19.25 -4.48
C PRO A 162 -1.73 17.86 -3.85
N ASP A 163 -2.91 17.59 -3.31
CA ASP A 163 -3.28 16.28 -2.77
C ASP A 163 -3.18 15.21 -3.87
N GLY A 164 -2.86 13.97 -3.47
CA GLY A 164 -2.63 12.88 -4.40
C GLY A 164 -1.24 12.89 -5.06
N SER A 165 -0.45 13.96 -4.90
CA SER A 165 0.97 13.92 -5.28
C SER A 165 1.71 12.78 -4.58
N LEU A 166 2.75 12.24 -5.21
CA LEU A 166 3.66 11.30 -4.54
C LEU A 166 4.85 12.08 -3.98
N PHE A 167 5.28 11.79 -2.75
CA PHE A 167 6.57 12.25 -2.26
C PHE A 167 7.62 11.15 -2.44
N LEU A 168 8.88 11.56 -2.60
CA LEU A 168 10.04 10.68 -2.72
C LEU A 168 11.08 11.06 -1.66
N VAL A 169 11.62 10.09 -0.93
CA VAL A 169 12.72 10.30 0.01
C VAL A 169 14.05 10.29 -0.73
N ARG A 170 14.64 11.47 -0.92
CA ARG A 170 15.91 11.66 -1.64
C ARG A 170 17.09 11.29 -0.75
N ARG A 171 17.90 10.30 -1.17
CA ARG A 171 19.21 9.99 -0.54
C ARG A 171 20.33 10.73 -1.26
N THR A 172 20.33 10.72 -2.59
CA THR A 172 21.26 11.49 -3.43
C THR A 172 20.49 12.22 -4.54
N SER A 173 21.17 13.02 -5.37
CA SER A 173 20.51 13.76 -6.48
C SER A 173 19.87 12.85 -7.55
N THR A 174 20.23 11.57 -7.58
CA THR A 174 19.77 10.58 -8.54
C THR A 174 19.22 9.31 -7.90
N ASP A 175 19.07 9.28 -6.58
CA ASP A 175 18.58 8.09 -5.89
C ASP A 175 17.62 8.42 -4.74
N TRP A 176 16.44 7.82 -4.85
CA TRP A 176 15.29 7.92 -3.97
C TRP A 176 14.99 6.56 -3.41
N THR A 177 14.67 6.54 -2.13
CA THR A 177 14.73 5.32 -1.34
C THR A 177 13.39 4.91 -0.75
N HIS A 178 12.41 5.82 -0.79
CA HIS A 178 11.06 5.57 -0.35
C HIS A 178 10.08 6.49 -1.08
N VAL A 179 8.84 6.05 -1.21
CA VAL A 179 7.76 6.80 -1.84
C VAL A 179 6.47 6.60 -1.07
N GLY A 180 5.64 7.62 -1.03
CA GLY A 180 4.29 7.52 -0.51
C GLY A 180 3.42 8.62 -1.09
N MET A 181 2.14 8.58 -0.75
CA MET A 181 1.15 9.50 -1.29
C MET A 181 0.87 10.62 -0.29
N VAL A 182 0.72 11.84 -0.80
CA VAL A 182 0.39 13.06 -0.06
C VAL A 182 -1.12 13.20 0.04
N LEU A 183 -1.62 13.49 1.25
CA LEU A 183 -3.04 13.71 1.53
C LEU A 183 -3.44 15.18 1.71
N GLY A 184 -2.46 16.04 1.98
CA GLY A 184 -2.68 17.41 2.42
C GLY A 184 -1.36 18.04 2.76
N ALA A 185 -1.13 19.27 2.29
CA ALA A 185 0.13 19.99 2.49
C ALA A 185 -0.10 21.37 3.11
N THR A 186 0.83 21.77 3.98
CA THR A 186 0.96 23.11 4.55
C THR A 186 2.33 23.69 4.20
N SER A 187 2.64 24.91 4.62
CA SER A 187 3.97 25.48 4.39
C SER A 187 5.11 24.76 5.12
N GLY A 188 4.81 24.03 6.22
CA GLY A 188 5.83 23.39 7.07
C GLY A 188 5.89 21.87 6.96
N PHE A 189 4.76 21.23 6.68
CA PHE A 189 4.65 19.77 6.65
C PHE A 189 3.53 19.32 5.71
N PHE A 190 3.51 18.02 5.42
CA PHE A 190 2.43 17.37 4.68
C PHE A 190 2.04 16.03 5.33
N GLU A 191 0.78 15.67 5.21
CA GLU A 191 0.23 14.38 5.64
C GLU A 191 0.36 13.35 4.52
N THR A 192 0.51 12.07 4.88
CA THR A 192 0.79 11.00 3.92
C THR A 192 0.05 9.70 4.22
N ILE A 193 -0.13 8.87 3.20
CA ILE A 193 -0.37 7.41 3.32
C ILE A 193 0.76 6.70 2.58
N GLU A 194 1.34 5.69 3.22
CA GLU A 194 2.55 5.04 2.74
C GLU A 194 2.47 3.56 3.01
N GLY A 195 2.91 2.74 2.05
CA GLY A 195 3.16 1.31 2.25
C GLY A 195 4.62 1.07 2.60
N ASN A 196 4.93 -0.08 3.20
CA ASN A 196 6.25 -0.38 3.75
C ASN A 196 6.74 0.77 4.65
N THR A 197 5.90 1.15 5.61
CA THR A 197 6.29 2.08 6.67
C THR A 197 5.86 1.54 8.04
N ASN A 198 6.29 2.19 9.10
CA ASN A 198 5.90 1.93 10.49
C ASN A 198 5.94 3.25 11.26
N ASP A 199 5.51 3.27 12.52
CA ASP A 199 5.46 4.47 13.37
C ASP A 199 6.82 5.20 13.48
N GLU A 200 7.93 4.49 13.31
CA GLU A 200 9.29 5.04 13.37
C GLU A 200 9.78 5.65 12.04
N GLY A 201 9.07 5.44 10.92
CA GLY A 201 9.42 5.99 9.61
C GLY A 201 10.68 5.36 8.99
N SER A 202 11.02 4.14 9.40
CA SER A 202 12.12 3.33 8.88
C SER A 202 11.84 2.81 7.46
N HIS A 203 12.91 2.40 6.74
CA HIS A 203 12.84 1.60 5.51
C HIS A 203 12.31 0.17 5.72
N GLU A 204 12.19 -0.24 6.97
CA GLU A 204 11.74 -1.58 7.38
C GLU A 204 10.33 -1.53 7.93
N GLY A 205 9.47 -0.82 7.21
CA GLY A 205 8.09 -0.69 7.59
C GLY A 205 7.28 -1.91 7.19
N TYR A 206 6.36 -2.33 8.05
CA TYR A 206 5.62 -3.57 7.84
C TYR A 206 4.16 -3.34 7.47
N GLU A 207 3.69 -2.10 7.33
CA GLU A 207 2.27 -1.79 7.11
C GLU A 207 2.03 -0.61 6.17
N VAL A 208 0.76 -0.44 5.77
CA VAL A 208 0.27 0.85 5.27
C VAL A 208 -0.19 1.68 6.46
N CYS A 209 0.39 2.86 6.65
CA CYS A 209 -0.03 3.77 7.71
C CYS A 209 -0.06 5.23 7.28
N LYS A 210 -0.70 6.08 8.11
CA LYS A 210 -0.72 7.53 7.94
C LYS A 210 0.47 8.15 8.67
N ARG A 211 1.17 9.10 8.04
CA ARG A 211 2.24 9.87 8.68
C ARG A 211 2.11 11.37 8.44
N VAL A 212 2.93 12.12 9.15
CA VAL A 212 3.23 13.54 8.89
C VAL A 212 4.71 13.63 8.57
N ARG A 213 5.06 14.31 7.47
CA ARG A 213 6.43 14.49 7.01
C ARG A 213 6.75 15.96 6.77
N GLY A 214 8.00 16.33 7.01
CA GLY A 214 8.56 17.61 6.56
C GLY A 214 9.16 17.50 5.15
N TYR A 215 9.39 18.65 4.52
CA TYR A 215 9.91 18.76 3.15
C TYR A 215 11.39 18.37 2.99
N ALA A 216 12.18 18.40 4.07
CA ALA A 216 13.61 18.14 3.99
C ALA A 216 13.92 16.78 3.34
N ARG A 217 14.74 16.81 2.29
CA ARG A 217 15.12 15.64 1.48
C ARG A 217 13.90 14.97 0.83
N LYS A 218 12.94 15.77 0.36
CA LYS A 218 11.76 15.28 -0.36
C LYS A 218 11.66 15.93 -1.72
N ASP A 219 11.49 15.10 -2.74
CA ASP A 219 10.98 15.54 -4.04
C ASP A 219 9.59 14.96 -4.24
N PHE A 220 8.92 15.38 -5.30
CA PHE A 220 7.52 15.06 -5.52
C PHE A 220 7.22 14.72 -6.98
N ILE A 221 6.14 13.98 -7.18
CA ILE A 221 5.57 13.64 -8.48
C ILE A 221 4.11 14.11 -8.47
N LEU A 222 3.75 14.95 -9.43
CA LEU A 222 2.36 15.38 -9.63
C LEU A 222 1.59 14.33 -10.45
N LEU A 223 0.48 13.85 -9.90
CA LEU A 223 -0.45 12.95 -10.59
C LEU A 223 -1.44 13.76 -11.44
#